data_AF-A0A957VNV0-F1
#
_entry.id   AF-A0A957VNV0-F1
#
_cell.length_a   1.000
_cell.length_b   1.000
_cell.length_c   1.000
_cell.angle_alpha   90.00
_cell.angle_beta   90.00
_cell.angle_gamma   90.00
#
_symmetry.space_group_name_H-M   'P 1'
#
loop_
_entity.id
_entity.type
_entity.pdbx_description
1 polymer ?
#
loop_
_entity_poly.entity_id
_entity_poly.type
_entity_poly.pdbx_seq_one_letter_code
_entity_poly.pdbx_strand_id
1 'polypeptide(L)'
;SFNASKQVDAVYIAPAGYIDALAPLLEHRRNQGYTVEAIDVQTLYDAWGYGMVEPDAIRDFLRWAAVEWGIESAVLVSDGTRDPFNYEEKESVINDIPPYLRTSYLDQNGYERFIDPWLGQNGCDTCYAQLDGDDPLNNEYETPGKGFMPDIWLGRFPVKSADEVATVVAKIVRYETIQAASVYWTRTAAFLADNYVRQDGSTDSAGDFVKYTEDAIALMHAGIRIARLYFDPLHNGDESWREDDAVAMNERAVALLNSGPGLVTYNGHGNWWQWATTDSEASTPYIFYLYDVDKLTNRNQLFIGLSMTCYTSQFFQPANSGTTLDERMFLHPNGGAAAVWGPSGLSVLHGHDDLQYGFHKLLAAKEPGTAKLGELVQAGYYENFSPSPER
;
A
#
# COMPACT_ATOMS: atom_id res chain seq x y z
N SER A 1 -17.46 -24.93 13.78
CA SER A 1 -17.10 -25.58 12.51
C SER A 1 -17.52 -24.65 11.38
N PHE A 2 -16.65 -24.46 10.40
CA PHE A 2 -16.98 -23.70 9.19
C PHE A 2 -17.88 -24.55 8.29
N ASN A 3 -18.87 -23.93 7.65
CA ASN A 3 -19.81 -24.63 6.77
C ASN A 3 -19.25 -24.63 5.34
N ALA A 4 -19.01 -25.81 4.77
CA ALA A 4 -18.39 -26.00 3.44
C ALA A 4 -19.30 -25.68 2.23
N SER A 5 -20.52 -25.19 2.43
CA SER A 5 -21.47 -24.92 1.33
C SER A 5 -22.03 -23.50 1.35
N LYS A 6 -21.14 -22.52 1.39
CA LYS A 6 -21.47 -21.09 1.43
C LYS A 6 -20.61 -20.36 0.40
N GLN A 7 -21.21 -19.52 -0.44
CA GLN A 7 -20.45 -18.61 -1.30
C GLN A 7 -20.12 -17.32 -0.53
N VAL A 8 -18.87 -16.88 -0.54
CA VAL A 8 -18.39 -15.65 0.12
C VAL A 8 -17.45 -14.94 -0.83
N ASP A 9 -17.67 -13.65 -1.09
CA ASP A 9 -16.81 -12.86 -1.99
C ASP A 9 -15.56 -12.34 -1.26
N ALA A 10 -15.73 -11.92 0.01
CA ALA A 10 -14.65 -11.39 0.82
C ALA A 10 -14.76 -11.75 2.30
N VAL A 11 -13.60 -11.99 2.94
CA VAL A 11 -13.49 -12.20 4.38
C VAL A 11 -12.71 -11.07 5.06
N TYR A 12 -13.14 -10.68 6.24
CA TYR A 12 -12.47 -9.72 7.12
C TYR A 12 -11.98 -10.49 8.35
N ILE A 13 -10.68 -10.63 8.51
CA ILE A 13 -10.06 -11.41 9.58
C ILE A 13 -9.61 -10.42 10.64
N ALA A 14 -10.16 -10.52 11.85
CA ALA A 14 -9.96 -9.53 12.90
C ALA A 14 -9.95 -10.20 14.29
N PRO A 15 -9.31 -9.63 15.31
CA PRO A 15 -9.60 -9.95 16.70
C PRO A 15 -11.09 -9.78 17.03
N ALA A 16 -11.65 -10.65 17.88
CA ALA A 16 -13.06 -10.59 18.30
C ALA A 16 -13.52 -9.18 18.70
N GLY A 17 -12.68 -8.41 19.41
CA GLY A 17 -12.99 -7.05 19.86
C GLY A 17 -13.17 -6.02 18.75
N TYR A 18 -12.75 -6.31 17.52
CA TYR A 18 -12.84 -5.40 16.37
C TYR A 18 -14.05 -5.71 15.46
N ILE A 19 -14.66 -6.89 15.60
CA ILE A 19 -15.72 -7.36 14.69
C ILE A 19 -16.94 -6.44 14.70
N ASP A 20 -17.40 -5.98 15.87
CA ASP A 20 -18.55 -5.10 15.97
C ASP A 20 -18.30 -3.76 15.25
N ALA A 21 -17.07 -3.24 15.33
CA ALA A 21 -16.69 -1.99 14.67
C ALA A 21 -16.66 -2.12 13.13
N LEU A 22 -16.54 -3.34 12.58
CA LEU A 22 -16.64 -3.60 11.14
C LEU A 22 -18.08 -3.59 10.60
N ALA A 23 -19.09 -3.72 11.47
CA ALA A 23 -20.48 -3.92 11.05
C ALA A 23 -20.99 -2.91 10.01
N PRO A 24 -20.72 -1.59 10.13
CA PRO A 24 -21.17 -0.62 9.11
C PRO A 24 -20.55 -0.85 7.72
N LEU A 25 -19.28 -1.27 7.64
CA LEU A 25 -18.63 -1.58 6.38
C LEU A 25 -19.18 -2.88 5.77
N LEU A 26 -19.38 -3.91 6.59
CA LEU A 26 -19.96 -5.17 6.13
C LEU A 26 -21.39 -4.98 5.61
N GLU A 27 -22.20 -4.17 6.29
CA GLU A 27 -23.53 -3.79 5.80
C GLU A 27 -23.44 -3.02 4.47
N HIS A 28 -22.50 -2.08 4.36
CA HIS A 28 -22.28 -1.36 3.11
C HIS A 28 -21.92 -2.29 1.94
N ARG A 29 -21.03 -3.28 2.16
CA ARG A 29 -20.68 -4.30 1.16
C ARG A 29 -21.86 -5.18 0.77
N ARG A 30 -22.69 -5.59 1.74
CA ARG A 30 -23.93 -6.34 1.47
C ARG A 30 -24.93 -5.53 0.64
N ASN A 31 -25.04 -4.23 0.90
CA ASN A 31 -25.88 -3.33 0.11
C ASN A 31 -25.38 -3.13 -1.32
N GLN A 32 -24.08 -3.35 -1.57
CA GLN A 32 -23.48 -3.38 -2.92
C GLN A 32 -23.64 -4.75 -3.61
N GLY A 33 -24.23 -5.74 -2.93
CA GLY A 33 -24.46 -7.08 -3.47
C GLY A 33 -23.37 -8.11 -3.17
N TYR A 34 -22.37 -7.76 -2.34
CA TYR A 34 -21.32 -8.70 -1.93
C TYR A 34 -21.76 -9.54 -0.72
N THR A 35 -21.36 -10.81 -0.73
CA THR A 35 -21.43 -11.69 0.43
C THR A 35 -20.11 -11.59 1.20
N VAL A 36 -20.16 -11.01 2.40
CA VAL A 36 -18.98 -10.77 3.23
C VAL A 36 -19.13 -11.29 4.65
N GLU A 37 -18.03 -11.79 5.20
CA GLU A 37 -17.95 -12.36 6.54
C GLU A 37 -16.83 -11.72 7.36
N ALA A 38 -17.08 -11.43 8.63
CA ALA A 38 -16.04 -11.13 9.59
C ALA A 38 -15.76 -12.37 10.44
N ILE A 39 -14.48 -12.68 10.62
CA ILE A 39 -14.01 -13.90 11.25
C ILE A 39 -13.04 -13.51 12.36
N ASP A 40 -13.29 -14.06 13.55
CA ASP A 40 -12.37 -13.93 14.67
C ASP A 40 -11.08 -14.71 14.37
N VAL A 41 -9.95 -14.01 14.35
CA VAL A 41 -8.65 -14.61 14.06
C VAL A 41 -8.30 -15.72 15.05
N GLN A 42 -8.75 -15.65 16.31
CA GLN A 42 -8.51 -16.71 17.28
C GLN A 42 -9.15 -18.03 16.84
N THR A 43 -10.31 -17.98 16.17
CA THR A 43 -10.95 -19.20 15.63
C THR A 43 -10.10 -19.83 14.54
N LEU A 44 -9.32 -19.04 13.79
CA LEU A 44 -8.40 -19.55 12.78
C LEU A 44 -7.18 -20.21 13.43
N TYR A 45 -6.59 -19.58 14.43
CA TYR A 45 -5.51 -20.17 15.21
C TYR A 45 -5.93 -21.50 15.85
N ASP A 46 -7.12 -21.56 16.45
CA ASP A 46 -7.61 -22.79 17.08
C ASP A 46 -7.86 -23.93 16.09
N ALA A 47 -8.34 -23.61 14.87
CA ALA A 47 -8.75 -24.60 13.88
C ALA A 47 -7.62 -25.06 12.94
N TRP A 48 -6.67 -24.17 12.60
CA TRP A 48 -5.56 -24.47 11.67
C TRP A 48 -4.17 -24.39 12.32
N GLY A 49 -4.01 -23.61 13.38
CA GLY A 49 -2.72 -23.39 14.04
C GLY A 49 -2.55 -24.12 15.38
N TYR A 50 -3.45 -25.02 15.76
CA TYR A 50 -3.45 -25.68 17.07
C TYR A 50 -3.46 -24.70 18.27
N GLY A 51 -4.03 -23.51 18.07
CA GLY A 51 -4.08 -22.41 19.03
C GLY A 51 -2.86 -21.47 19.01
N MET A 52 -1.90 -21.69 18.12
CA MET A 52 -0.70 -20.85 18.00
C MET A 52 -0.96 -19.62 17.13
N VAL A 53 -0.45 -18.47 17.57
CA VAL A 53 -0.51 -17.19 16.84
C VAL A 53 0.56 -17.20 15.75
N GLU A 54 0.20 -17.72 14.58
CA GLU A 54 1.12 -17.90 13.45
C GLU A 54 0.43 -17.55 12.12
N PRO A 55 1.17 -16.97 11.16
CA PRO A 55 0.60 -16.58 9.88
C PRO A 55 0.08 -17.79 9.06
N ASP A 56 0.68 -18.97 9.23
CA ASP A 56 0.29 -20.19 8.52
C ASP A 56 -1.16 -20.61 8.79
N ALA A 57 -1.66 -20.44 10.02
CA ALA A 57 -3.04 -20.76 10.34
C ALA A 57 -4.04 -19.91 9.54
N ILE A 58 -3.71 -18.64 9.31
CA ILE A 58 -4.52 -17.71 8.52
C ILE A 58 -4.43 -18.09 7.04
N ARG A 59 -3.22 -18.37 6.53
CA ARG A 59 -3.02 -18.79 5.14
C ARG A 59 -3.76 -20.09 4.83
N ASP A 60 -3.67 -21.10 5.70
CA ASP A 60 -4.35 -22.38 5.52
C ASP A 60 -5.87 -22.24 5.53
N PHE A 61 -6.40 -21.33 6.36
CA PHE A 61 -7.80 -20.94 6.26
C PHE A 61 -8.12 -20.30 4.92
N LEU A 62 -7.31 -19.34 4.43
CA LEU A 62 -7.55 -18.69 3.14
C LEU A 62 -7.51 -19.69 1.98
N ARG A 63 -6.60 -20.67 2.00
CA ARG A 63 -6.54 -21.78 1.04
C ARG A 63 -7.83 -22.59 1.05
N TRP A 64 -8.29 -22.96 2.25
CA TRP A 64 -9.53 -23.70 2.43
C TRP A 64 -10.75 -22.87 1.96
N ALA A 65 -10.83 -21.59 2.34
CA ALA A 65 -11.94 -20.72 2.00
C ALA A 65 -11.99 -20.40 0.49
N ALA A 66 -10.85 -20.30 -0.19
CA ALA A 66 -10.82 -20.12 -1.64
C ALA A 66 -11.46 -21.32 -2.36
N VAL A 67 -11.20 -22.54 -1.89
CA VAL A 67 -11.77 -23.78 -2.47
C VAL A 67 -13.23 -23.98 -2.08
N GLU A 68 -13.56 -23.85 -0.80
CA GLU A 68 -14.89 -24.21 -0.28
C GLU A 68 -15.91 -23.07 -0.39
N TRP A 69 -15.46 -21.81 -0.32
CA TRP A 69 -16.33 -20.63 -0.37
C TRP A 69 -16.19 -19.80 -1.64
N GLY A 70 -15.11 -19.98 -2.40
CA GLY A 70 -14.85 -19.18 -3.60
C GLY A 70 -14.49 -17.73 -3.29
N ILE A 71 -13.81 -17.46 -2.17
CA ILE A 71 -13.37 -16.09 -1.84
C ILE A 71 -12.43 -15.55 -2.93
N GLU A 72 -12.63 -14.29 -3.31
CA GLU A 72 -11.74 -13.57 -4.22
C GLU A 72 -10.85 -12.58 -3.47
N SER A 73 -11.21 -12.25 -2.22
CA SER A 73 -10.47 -11.25 -1.44
C SER A 73 -10.52 -11.46 0.07
N ALA A 74 -9.51 -10.92 0.75
CA ALA A 74 -9.42 -10.90 2.21
C ALA A 74 -8.89 -9.56 2.72
N VAL A 75 -9.35 -9.15 3.91
CA VAL A 75 -8.84 -7.98 4.63
C VAL A 75 -8.36 -8.41 6.01
N LEU A 76 -7.09 -8.17 6.30
CA LEU A 76 -6.50 -8.35 7.63
C LEU A 76 -6.79 -7.10 8.46
N VAL A 77 -7.49 -7.23 9.58
CA VAL A 77 -7.93 -6.11 10.43
C VAL A 77 -7.19 -6.19 11.76
N SER A 78 -5.93 -5.81 11.71
CA SER A 78 -5.04 -5.58 12.83
C SER A 78 -3.72 -5.07 12.27
N ASP A 79 -2.98 -4.33 13.08
CA ASP A 79 -1.56 -4.15 12.83
C ASP A 79 -0.76 -5.44 13.07
N GLY A 80 0.50 -5.45 12.65
CA GLY A 80 1.45 -6.54 12.87
C GLY A 80 2.87 -6.00 13.05
N THR A 81 3.78 -6.80 13.62
CA THR A 81 5.13 -6.34 13.98
C THR A 81 6.16 -7.44 13.80
N ARG A 82 7.44 -7.08 13.58
CA ARG A 82 8.57 -8.02 13.76
C ARG A 82 9.01 -8.20 15.21
N ASP A 83 8.53 -7.36 16.12
CA ASP A 83 8.90 -7.37 17.54
C ASP A 83 7.67 -7.64 18.42
N PRO A 84 7.13 -8.87 18.40
CA PRO A 84 5.86 -9.20 19.07
C PRO A 84 5.89 -9.06 20.59
N PHE A 85 7.09 -9.05 21.19
CA PHE A 85 7.28 -8.89 22.63
C PHE A 85 7.68 -7.46 23.02
N ASN A 86 7.77 -6.55 22.05
CA ASN A 86 8.15 -5.15 22.23
C ASN A 86 9.49 -4.97 22.98
N TYR A 87 10.51 -5.73 22.61
CA TYR A 87 11.86 -5.58 23.17
C TYR A 87 12.54 -4.27 22.72
N GLU A 88 12.11 -3.67 21.61
CA GLU A 88 12.56 -2.35 21.14
C GLU A 88 11.91 -1.17 21.90
N GLU A 89 10.99 -1.45 22.85
CA GLU A 89 10.29 -0.47 23.69
C GLU A 89 9.60 0.64 22.88
N LYS A 90 8.88 0.26 21.82
CA LYS A 90 8.15 1.17 20.94
C LYS A 90 6.69 1.32 21.32
N GLU A 91 6.08 2.39 20.81
CA GLU A 91 4.68 2.73 21.05
C GLU A 91 3.75 1.82 20.26
N SER A 92 2.64 1.44 20.90
CA SER A 92 1.47 0.81 20.27
C SER A 92 1.78 -0.44 19.42
N VAL A 93 2.75 -1.24 19.85
CA VAL A 93 3.11 -2.51 19.20
C VAL A 93 2.00 -3.55 19.41
N ILE A 94 1.40 -4.01 18.32
CA ILE A 94 0.36 -5.05 18.29
C ILE A 94 0.77 -6.18 17.33
N ASN A 95 0.41 -7.42 17.69
CA ASN A 95 0.74 -8.59 16.91
C ASN A 95 -0.40 -9.62 16.85
N ASP A 96 -1.66 -9.17 16.85
CA ASP A 96 -2.80 -10.09 16.80
C ASP A 96 -2.86 -10.85 15.46
N ILE A 97 -2.35 -10.24 14.38
CA ILE A 97 -2.19 -10.83 13.04
C ILE A 97 -0.72 -10.66 12.61
N PRO A 98 0.19 -11.60 12.95
CA PRO A 98 1.61 -11.48 12.71
C PRO A 98 1.93 -11.57 11.21
N PRO A 99 2.68 -10.64 10.61
CA PRO A 99 3.03 -10.76 9.21
C PRO A 99 3.91 -11.99 8.96
N TYR A 100 3.85 -12.53 7.76
CA TYR A 100 4.98 -13.32 7.27
C TYR A 100 6.22 -12.42 7.22
N LEU A 101 7.34 -12.95 7.72
CA LEU A 101 8.61 -12.25 7.67
C LEU A 101 9.59 -13.07 6.83
N ARG A 102 10.01 -12.51 5.69
CA ARG A 102 10.99 -13.12 4.79
C ARG A 102 12.36 -12.54 5.09
N THR A 103 13.36 -13.39 5.34
CA THR A 103 14.73 -12.94 5.62
C THR A 103 15.63 -13.05 4.40
N SER A 104 15.51 -14.14 3.65
CA SER A 104 16.45 -14.44 2.58
C SER A 104 15.79 -15.16 1.42
N TYR A 105 16.55 -15.26 0.34
CA TYR A 105 16.25 -16.04 -0.84
C TYR A 105 17.53 -16.64 -1.44
N LEU A 106 17.39 -17.67 -2.27
CA LEU A 106 18.51 -18.23 -3.03
C LEU A 106 18.62 -17.53 -4.38
N ASP A 107 19.77 -16.94 -4.70
CA ASP A 107 19.99 -16.37 -6.03
C ASP A 107 20.13 -17.47 -7.10
N GLN A 108 20.21 -17.07 -8.37
CA GLN A 108 20.36 -17.98 -9.51
C GLN A 108 21.58 -18.92 -9.45
N ASN A 109 22.54 -18.65 -8.56
CA ASN A 109 23.72 -19.49 -8.33
C ASN A 109 23.61 -20.32 -7.05
N GLY A 110 22.45 -20.31 -6.38
CA GLY A 110 22.19 -21.02 -5.13
C GLY A 110 22.81 -20.36 -3.90
N TYR A 111 23.22 -19.10 -3.97
CA TYR A 111 23.70 -18.38 -2.78
C TYR A 111 22.56 -17.71 -2.06
N GLU A 112 22.54 -17.85 -0.73
CA GLU A 112 21.63 -17.10 0.12
C GLU A 112 21.94 -15.60 0.06
N ARG A 113 20.89 -14.80 -0.15
CA ARG A 113 20.89 -13.34 -0.18
C ARG A 113 19.78 -12.84 0.73
N PHE A 114 20.01 -11.73 1.41
CA PHE A 114 18.94 -11.06 2.13
C PHE A 114 17.91 -10.51 1.14
N ILE A 115 16.62 -10.65 1.47
CA ILE A 115 15.54 -10.08 0.64
C ILE A 115 15.61 -8.55 0.65
N ASP A 116 15.98 -7.98 1.81
CA ASP A 116 16.35 -6.59 1.95
C ASP A 116 17.85 -6.51 2.27
N PRO A 117 18.71 -6.02 1.35
CA PRO A 117 20.15 -6.01 1.57
C PRO A 117 20.65 -5.14 2.73
N TRP A 118 19.79 -4.31 3.34
CA TRP A 118 20.15 -3.41 4.44
C TRP A 118 19.50 -3.85 5.75
N LEU A 119 18.20 -4.13 5.74
CA LEU A 119 17.43 -4.51 6.93
C LEU A 119 17.40 -6.03 7.15
N GLY A 120 17.77 -6.82 6.16
CA GLY A 120 17.74 -8.28 6.20
C GLY A 120 16.33 -8.83 5.99
N GLN A 121 15.43 -8.54 6.93
CA GLN A 121 14.08 -9.10 6.98
C GLN A 121 13.03 -8.11 6.47
N ASN A 122 12.04 -8.61 5.72
CA ASN A 122 10.91 -7.83 5.23
C ASN A 122 9.56 -8.52 5.52
N GLY A 123 8.54 -7.71 5.80
CA GLY A 123 7.15 -8.14 5.97
C GLY A 123 6.49 -8.45 4.63
N CYS A 124 5.75 -9.54 4.58
CA CYS A 124 5.15 -10.09 3.36
C CYS A 124 3.66 -10.42 3.56
N ASP A 125 2.78 -9.43 3.52
CA ASP A 125 1.35 -9.72 3.58
C ASP A 125 0.86 -10.49 2.35
N THR A 126 1.40 -10.20 1.17
CA THR A 126 1.13 -10.95 -0.06
C THR A 126 1.44 -12.45 0.04
N CYS A 127 2.25 -12.88 1.02
CA CYS A 127 2.48 -14.29 1.32
C CYS A 127 1.24 -15.01 1.88
N TYR A 128 0.32 -14.32 2.56
CA TYR A 128 -0.97 -14.90 2.92
C TYR A 128 -1.83 -15.25 1.70
N ALA A 129 -1.69 -14.46 0.64
CA ALA A 129 -2.47 -14.57 -0.57
C ALA A 129 -1.89 -15.53 -1.60
N GLN A 130 -0.68 -16.07 -1.37
CA GLN A 130 -0.14 -17.18 -2.17
C GLN A 130 -0.69 -18.49 -1.61
N LEU A 131 -1.75 -18.98 -2.21
CA LEU A 131 -2.48 -20.17 -1.79
C LEU A 131 -1.89 -21.46 -2.39
N ASP A 132 -1.09 -21.34 -3.45
CA ASP A 132 -0.36 -22.45 -4.05
C ASP A 132 0.94 -22.81 -3.31
N GLY A 133 1.29 -24.10 -3.35
CA GLY A 133 2.48 -24.66 -2.72
C GLY A 133 2.43 -24.72 -1.18
N ASP A 134 3.47 -25.29 -0.60
CA ASP A 134 3.53 -25.51 0.85
C ASP A 134 4.16 -24.31 1.58
N ASP A 135 5.11 -23.60 0.95
CA ASP A 135 5.84 -22.50 1.57
C ASP A 135 5.69 -21.19 0.76
N PRO A 136 4.94 -20.18 1.27
CA PRO A 136 4.74 -18.92 0.56
C PRO A 136 6.00 -18.03 0.51
N LEU A 137 7.08 -18.39 1.22
CA LEU A 137 8.35 -17.65 1.26
C LEU A 137 9.39 -18.19 0.27
N ASN A 138 9.27 -19.44 -0.17
CA ASN A 138 10.33 -20.14 -0.92
C ASN A 138 9.93 -20.60 -2.34
N ASN A 139 8.69 -20.40 -2.76
CA ASN A 139 8.16 -20.87 -4.06
C ASN A 139 8.78 -20.20 -5.32
N GLU A 140 9.61 -19.17 -5.16
CA GLU A 140 10.12 -18.33 -6.26
C GLU A 140 11.39 -18.89 -6.94
N TYR A 141 12.16 -19.77 -6.28
CA TYR A 141 13.49 -20.18 -6.76
C TYR A 141 13.63 -21.65 -7.15
N GLU A 142 12.66 -22.49 -6.82
CA GLU A 142 12.70 -23.91 -7.22
C GLU A 142 12.21 -24.15 -8.65
N THR A 143 11.52 -23.18 -9.28
CA THR A 143 11.06 -23.31 -10.67
C THR A 143 11.19 -21.98 -11.43
N PRO A 144 12.16 -21.84 -12.35
CA PRO A 144 12.24 -20.69 -13.25
C PRO A 144 10.90 -20.45 -13.97
N GLY A 145 10.38 -19.23 -13.88
CA GLY A 145 9.11 -18.83 -14.50
C GLY A 145 7.86 -18.97 -13.61
N LYS A 146 7.99 -19.39 -12.34
CA LYS A 146 6.93 -19.23 -11.33
C LYS A 146 7.18 -17.97 -10.52
N GLY A 147 6.51 -16.88 -10.90
CA GLY A 147 6.57 -15.61 -10.16
C GLY A 147 5.75 -15.66 -8.87
N PHE A 148 6.17 -14.87 -7.88
CA PHE A 148 5.43 -14.61 -6.66
C PHE A 148 4.15 -13.83 -6.99
N MET A 149 2.99 -14.48 -7.07
CA MET A 149 1.71 -13.85 -7.37
C MET A 149 0.66 -14.16 -6.30
N PRO A 150 -0.09 -13.16 -5.81
CA PRO A 150 -1.25 -13.42 -4.96
C PRO A 150 -2.38 -14.08 -5.77
N ASP A 151 -2.94 -15.17 -5.26
CA ASP A 151 -4.08 -15.89 -5.85
C ASP A 151 -5.43 -15.23 -5.53
N ILE A 152 -5.48 -14.45 -4.45
CA ILE A 152 -6.63 -13.62 -4.05
C ILE A 152 -6.19 -12.20 -3.73
N TRP A 153 -7.09 -11.23 -3.81
CA TRP A 153 -6.76 -9.85 -3.43
C TRP A 153 -6.69 -9.70 -1.92
N LEU A 154 -5.60 -9.12 -1.42
CA LEU A 154 -5.39 -8.91 0.02
C LEU A 154 -5.19 -7.43 0.32
N GLY A 155 -5.83 -6.97 1.40
CA GLY A 155 -5.53 -5.67 2.02
C GLY A 155 -5.36 -5.81 3.53
N ARG A 156 -4.79 -4.78 4.16
CA ARG A 156 -4.68 -4.68 5.61
C ARG A 156 -5.26 -3.35 6.11
N PHE A 157 -6.02 -3.41 7.19
CA PHE A 157 -6.29 -2.27 8.07
C PHE A 157 -5.28 -2.36 9.24
N PRO A 158 -4.23 -1.53 9.26
CA PRO A 158 -3.16 -1.56 10.27
C PRO A 158 -3.62 -0.86 11.55
N VAL A 159 -4.75 -1.30 12.07
CA VAL A 159 -5.46 -0.71 13.21
C VAL A 159 -5.03 -1.38 14.50
N LYS A 160 -4.98 -0.60 15.57
CA LYS A 160 -4.48 -1.00 16.88
C LYS A 160 -5.56 -0.98 17.97
N SER A 161 -6.78 -0.62 17.61
CA SER A 161 -7.92 -0.59 18.53
C SER A 161 -9.26 -0.61 17.77
N ALA A 162 -10.33 -0.93 18.50
CA ALA A 162 -11.69 -0.86 17.96
C ALA A 162 -12.08 0.58 17.52
N ASP A 163 -11.54 1.62 18.17
CA ASP A 163 -11.78 3.01 17.80
C ASP A 163 -11.10 3.37 16.46
N GLU A 164 -9.91 2.84 16.21
CA GLU A 164 -9.25 2.97 14.90
C GLU A 164 -9.99 2.20 13.80
N VAL A 165 -10.51 0.99 14.10
CA VAL A 165 -11.38 0.24 13.18
C VAL A 165 -12.60 1.09 12.82
N ALA A 166 -13.30 1.64 13.82
CA ALA A 166 -14.47 2.49 13.60
C ALA A 166 -14.13 3.74 12.77
N THR A 167 -12.95 4.33 13.00
CA THR A 167 -12.45 5.49 12.25
C THR A 167 -12.22 5.16 10.77
N VAL A 168 -11.53 4.06 10.49
CA VAL A 168 -11.26 3.58 9.13
C VAL A 168 -12.55 3.17 8.41
N VAL A 169 -13.45 2.44 9.10
CA VAL A 169 -14.75 2.05 8.56
C VAL A 169 -15.58 3.27 8.19
N ALA A 170 -15.69 4.25 9.08
CA ALA A 170 -16.40 5.50 8.80
C ALA A 170 -15.77 6.29 7.65
N LYS A 171 -14.43 6.24 7.52
CA LYS A 171 -13.69 6.86 6.42
C LYS A 171 -14.04 6.20 5.07
N ILE A 172 -13.97 4.88 4.99
CA ILE A 172 -14.24 4.11 3.76
C ILE A 172 -15.71 4.25 3.34
N VAL A 173 -16.64 4.03 4.27
CA VAL A 173 -18.08 4.18 3.98
C VAL A 173 -18.39 5.60 3.51
N ARG A 174 -17.79 6.63 4.12
CA ARG A 174 -17.93 8.02 3.63
C ARG A 174 -17.39 8.17 2.21
N TYR A 175 -16.17 7.69 1.94
CA TYR A 175 -15.56 7.77 0.62
C TYR A 175 -16.46 7.19 -0.48
N GLU A 176 -17.05 6.03 -0.22
CA GLU A 176 -17.86 5.29 -1.20
C GLU A 176 -19.32 5.78 -1.29
N THR A 177 -19.78 6.61 -0.35
CA THR A 177 -21.15 7.15 -0.32
C THR A 177 -21.23 8.65 -0.60
N ILE A 178 -20.10 9.30 -0.92
CA ILE A 178 -20.10 10.70 -1.36
C ILE A 178 -20.98 10.84 -2.61
N GLN A 179 -21.87 11.83 -2.58
CA GLN A 179 -22.79 12.09 -3.68
C GLN A 179 -22.05 12.41 -4.99
N ALA A 180 -22.56 11.91 -6.12
CA ALA A 180 -21.93 12.05 -7.43
C ALA A 180 -21.66 13.52 -7.85
N ALA A 181 -22.48 14.48 -7.41
CA ALA A 181 -22.26 15.91 -7.68
C ALA A 181 -21.02 16.48 -6.95
N SER A 182 -20.51 15.77 -5.94
CA SER A 182 -19.39 16.17 -5.09
C SER A 182 -18.09 15.44 -5.40
N VAL A 183 -18.03 14.63 -6.48
CA VAL A 183 -16.84 13.84 -6.84
C VAL A 183 -16.00 14.45 -7.98
N TYR A 184 -16.14 15.74 -8.31
CA TYR A 184 -15.36 16.36 -9.39
C TYR A 184 -13.84 16.23 -9.19
N TRP A 185 -13.42 16.13 -7.93
CA TRP A 185 -12.05 16.00 -7.48
C TRP A 185 -11.43 14.65 -7.86
N THR A 186 -12.24 13.59 -8.04
CA THR A 186 -11.76 12.27 -8.49
C THR A 186 -11.21 12.28 -9.91
N ARG A 187 -11.47 13.34 -10.68
CA ARG A 187 -10.93 13.55 -12.03
C ARG A 187 -9.56 14.22 -12.03
N THR A 188 -8.94 14.42 -10.87
CA THR A 188 -7.56 14.92 -10.78
C THR A 188 -6.64 13.79 -10.32
N ALA A 189 -5.58 13.54 -11.09
CA ALA A 189 -4.46 12.70 -10.69
C ALA A 189 -3.26 13.59 -10.40
N ALA A 190 -2.73 13.47 -9.19
CA ALA A 190 -1.54 14.18 -8.74
C ALA A 190 -0.32 13.26 -8.83
N PHE A 191 0.77 13.78 -9.39
CA PHE A 191 2.03 13.09 -9.54
C PHE A 191 3.12 13.90 -8.87
N LEU A 192 3.80 13.29 -7.91
CA LEU A 192 4.94 13.85 -7.21
C LEU A 192 6.19 13.04 -7.56
N ALA A 193 7.32 13.72 -7.73
CA ALA A 193 8.58 13.07 -8.05
C ALA A 193 9.74 13.69 -7.28
N ASP A 194 10.66 12.84 -6.85
CA ASP A 194 11.97 13.21 -6.34
C ASP A 194 12.91 13.61 -7.49
N ASN A 195 14.03 14.27 -7.17
CA ASN A 195 14.94 14.79 -8.17
C ASN A 195 15.84 13.68 -8.76
N TYR A 196 16.04 13.72 -10.09
CA TYR A 196 17.05 12.87 -10.75
C TYR A 196 18.44 13.49 -10.72
N VAL A 197 18.52 14.81 -10.96
CA VAL A 197 19.78 15.56 -10.88
C VAL A 197 19.87 16.19 -9.51
N ARG A 198 20.97 15.95 -8.81
CA ARG A 198 21.24 16.47 -7.47
C ARG A 198 21.80 17.88 -7.53
N GLN A 199 21.82 18.56 -6.40
CA GLN A 199 22.32 19.93 -6.27
C GLN A 199 23.79 20.09 -6.70
N ASP A 200 24.60 19.02 -6.61
CA ASP A 200 25.99 18.99 -7.09
C ASP A 200 26.14 18.71 -8.60
N GLY A 201 25.03 18.55 -9.32
CA GLY A 201 24.97 18.23 -10.74
C GLY A 201 25.17 16.74 -11.07
N SER A 202 25.36 15.88 -10.06
CA SER A 202 25.41 14.43 -10.27
C SER A 202 24.00 13.86 -10.49
N THR A 203 23.93 12.73 -11.19
CA THR A 203 22.69 11.98 -11.39
C THR A 203 22.48 10.97 -10.26
N ASP A 204 21.23 10.78 -9.86
CA ASP A 204 20.87 9.79 -8.86
C ASP A 204 21.08 8.36 -9.39
N SER A 205 21.77 7.53 -8.59
CA SER A 205 22.03 6.13 -8.94
C SER A 205 20.77 5.25 -8.90
N ALA A 206 19.70 5.68 -8.23
CA ALA A 206 18.41 4.99 -8.24
C ALA A 206 17.66 5.15 -9.57
N GLY A 207 18.04 6.15 -10.38
CA GLY A 207 17.49 6.41 -11.72
C GLY A 207 16.60 7.66 -11.80
N ASP A 208 16.01 7.88 -12.97
CA ASP A 208 15.26 9.11 -13.28
C ASP A 208 13.78 9.01 -12.88
N PHE A 209 13.48 9.39 -11.64
CA PHE A 209 12.12 9.38 -11.10
C PHE A 209 11.14 10.24 -11.91
N VAL A 210 11.60 11.36 -12.46
CA VAL A 210 10.79 12.27 -13.27
C VAL A 210 10.39 11.59 -14.57
N LYS A 211 11.33 10.93 -15.25
CA LYS A 211 11.04 10.19 -16.48
C LYS A 211 9.93 9.15 -16.26
N TYR A 212 10.07 8.28 -15.27
CA TYR A 212 9.07 7.22 -15.04
C TYR A 212 7.72 7.77 -14.59
N THR A 213 7.73 8.92 -13.89
CA THR A 213 6.49 9.63 -13.56
C THR A 213 5.78 10.15 -14.83
N GLU A 214 6.51 10.74 -15.78
CA GLU A 214 5.94 11.18 -17.06
C GLU A 214 5.46 10.00 -17.93
N ASP A 215 6.19 8.87 -17.92
CA ASP A 215 5.77 7.66 -18.62
C ASP A 215 4.43 7.13 -18.05
N ALA A 216 4.24 7.17 -16.73
CA ALA A 216 2.96 6.86 -16.10
C ALA A 216 1.84 7.86 -16.46
N ILE A 217 2.16 9.16 -16.53
CA ILE A 217 1.19 10.19 -16.94
C ILE A 217 0.74 9.98 -18.38
N ALA A 218 1.62 9.53 -19.28
CA ALA A 218 1.30 9.28 -20.68
C ALA A 218 0.21 8.19 -20.88
N LEU A 219 -0.03 7.34 -19.87
CA LEU A 219 -1.10 6.33 -19.87
C LEU A 219 -2.47 6.91 -19.51
N MET A 220 -2.51 8.11 -18.90
CA MET A 220 -3.76 8.65 -18.35
C MET A 220 -4.73 9.06 -19.46
N HIS A 221 -6.02 8.83 -19.20
CA HIS A 221 -7.10 9.30 -20.07
C HIS A 221 -7.08 10.82 -20.22
N ALA A 222 -7.38 11.31 -21.43
CA ALA A 222 -7.46 12.75 -21.72
C ALA A 222 -8.50 13.52 -20.89
N GLY A 223 -9.46 12.82 -20.27
CA GLY A 223 -10.45 13.40 -19.36
C GLY A 223 -9.96 13.63 -17.92
N ILE A 224 -8.76 13.16 -17.58
CA ILE A 224 -8.15 13.34 -16.26
C ILE A 224 -7.31 14.62 -16.25
N ARG A 225 -7.52 15.45 -15.24
CA ARG A 225 -6.67 16.60 -14.94
C ARG A 225 -5.40 16.12 -14.26
N ILE A 226 -4.25 16.42 -14.84
CA ILE A 226 -2.95 16.09 -14.27
C ILE A 226 -2.43 17.27 -13.44
N ALA A 227 -2.06 17.02 -12.20
CA ALA A 227 -1.31 17.93 -11.34
C ALA A 227 0.09 17.35 -11.12
N ARG A 228 1.13 18.12 -11.45
CA ARG A 228 2.53 17.73 -11.25
C ARG A 228 3.14 18.54 -10.12
N LEU A 229 4.03 17.92 -9.35
CA LEU A 229 4.89 18.61 -8.39
C LEU A 229 6.20 17.84 -8.21
N TYR A 230 7.27 18.29 -8.85
CA TYR A 230 8.56 17.60 -8.82
C TYR A 230 9.61 18.44 -8.10
N PHE A 231 10.36 17.81 -7.20
CA PHE A 231 11.53 18.45 -6.63
C PHE A 231 12.65 18.48 -7.68
N ASP A 232 13.24 19.65 -7.90
CA ASP A 232 14.29 19.86 -8.88
C ASP A 232 15.22 20.99 -8.41
N PRO A 233 16.29 20.67 -7.66
CA PRO A 233 17.15 21.67 -7.02
C PRO A 233 17.97 22.51 -8.01
N LEU A 234 17.99 22.15 -9.30
CA LEU A 234 18.68 22.90 -10.35
C LEU A 234 17.70 23.50 -11.37
N HIS A 235 16.41 23.57 -11.04
CA HIS A 235 15.40 24.14 -11.90
C HIS A 235 15.73 25.61 -12.25
N ASN A 236 15.66 25.96 -13.53
CA ASN A 236 15.91 27.31 -14.02
C ASN A 236 14.93 27.75 -15.13
N GLY A 237 13.78 27.08 -15.22
CA GLY A 237 12.78 27.26 -16.26
C GLY A 237 11.50 27.95 -15.76
N ASP A 238 10.48 27.95 -16.63
CA ASP A 238 9.16 28.52 -16.34
C ASP A 238 8.14 27.44 -15.90
N GLU A 239 8.57 26.19 -15.78
CA GLU A 239 7.72 25.07 -15.36
C GLU A 239 7.27 25.22 -13.90
N SER A 240 6.13 25.87 -13.70
CA SER A 240 5.56 26.14 -12.37
C SER A 240 5.28 24.89 -11.51
N TRP A 241 5.45 23.68 -12.04
CA TRP A 241 5.27 22.41 -11.34
C TRP A 241 6.61 21.78 -10.89
N ARG A 242 7.76 22.36 -11.25
CA ARG A 242 9.04 22.08 -10.63
C ARG A 242 9.23 23.03 -9.45
N GLU A 243 9.94 22.57 -8.43
CA GLU A 243 10.23 23.32 -7.20
C GLU A 243 11.67 23.05 -6.77
N ASP A 244 12.46 24.10 -6.64
CA ASP A 244 13.87 24.05 -6.25
C ASP A 244 14.08 24.33 -4.76
N ASP A 245 13.11 24.95 -4.08
CA ASP A 245 13.17 25.21 -2.64
C ASP A 245 12.52 24.07 -1.84
N ALA A 246 13.28 23.46 -0.93
CA ALA A 246 12.83 22.33 -0.12
C ALA A 246 11.63 22.66 0.79
N VAL A 247 11.55 23.87 1.33
CA VAL A 247 10.45 24.28 2.22
C VAL A 247 9.18 24.49 1.40
N ALA A 248 9.28 25.22 0.28
CA ALA A 248 8.19 25.43 -0.65
C ALA A 248 7.70 24.09 -1.23
N MET A 249 8.60 23.14 -1.52
CA MET A 249 8.24 21.81 -1.98
C MET A 249 7.33 21.09 -0.98
N ASN A 250 7.67 21.12 0.31
CA ASN A 250 6.84 20.55 1.35
C ASN A 250 5.47 21.23 1.47
N GLU A 251 5.44 22.56 1.53
CA GLU A 251 4.20 23.33 1.63
C GLU A 251 3.27 23.05 0.44
N ARG A 252 3.84 22.98 -0.76
CA ARG A 252 3.12 22.67 -2.00
C ARG A 252 2.65 21.22 -2.03
N ALA A 253 3.41 20.26 -1.51
CA ALA A 253 2.99 18.87 -1.40
C ALA A 253 1.77 18.75 -0.48
N VAL A 254 1.83 19.34 0.72
CA VAL A 254 0.69 19.38 1.66
C VAL A 254 -0.52 20.07 1.02
N ALA A 255 -0.33 21.18 0.33
CA ALA A 255 -1.42 21.89 -0.36
C ALA A 255 -2.02 21.06 -1.50
N LEU A 256 -1.21 20.37 -2.29
CA LEU A 256 -1.65 19.49 -3.37
C LEU A 256 -2.50 18.34 -2.84
N LEU A 257 -2.05 17.65 -1.78
CA LEU A 257 -2.84 16.59 -1.14
C LEU A 257 -4.15 17.13 -0.55
N ASN A 258 -4.12 18.33 0.06
CA ASN A 258 -5.32 19.00 0.56
C ASN A 258 -6.29 19.46 -0.54
N SER A 259 -5.81 19.68 -1.77
CA SER A 259 -6.67 20.04 -2.90
C SER A 259 -7.60 18.89 -3.34
N GLY A 260 -7.36 17.68 -2.81
CA GLY A 260 -8.22 16.52 -2.96
C GLY A 260 -8.10 15.80 -4.30
N PRO A 261 -6.91 15.44 -4.80
CA PRO A 261 -6.82 14.59 -5.99
C PRO A 261 -7.47 13.21 -5.74
N GLY A 262 -8.03 12.61 -6.79
CA GLY A 262 -8.56 11.23 -6.76
C GLY A 262 -7.49 10.18 -6.60
N LEU A 263 -6.34 10.42 -7.23
CA LEU A 263 -5.19 9.54 -7.30
C LEU A 263 -3.93 10.35 -7.01
N VAL A 264 -3.04 9.82 -6.19
CA VAL A 264 -1.72 10.39 -5.91
C VAL A 264 -0.69 9.31 -6.19
N THR A 265 0.26 9.59 -7.08
CA THR A 265 1.42 8.72 -7.31
C THR A 265 2.68 9.50 -6.93
N TYR A 266 3.49 8.94 -6.05
CA TYR A 266 4.80 9.47 -5.69
C TYR A 266 5.91 8.52 -6.16
N ASN A 267 6.86 9.01 -6.95
CA ASN A 267 8.06 8.28 -7.38
C ASN A 267 9.30 8.94 -6.80
N GLY A 268 10.12 8.21 -6.05
CA GLY A 268 11.30 8.80 -5.43
C GLY A 268 11.96 7.97 -4.36
N HIS A 269 12.93 8.55 -3.67
CA HIS A 269 13.47 7.97 -2.44
C HIS A 269 12.45 8.07 -1.30
N GLY A 270 12.60 7.21 -0.30
CA GLY A 270 11.65 7.13 0.80
C GLY A 270 12.22 6.44 2.02
N ASN A 271 11.55 6.70 3.12
CA ASN A 271 11.71 6.00 4.38
C ASN A 271 10.31 5.78 4.98
N TRP A 272 10.17 4.90 5.96
CA TRP A 272 8.91 4.66 6.66
C TRP A 272 8.34 5.91 7.36
N TRP A 273 9.06 7.03 7.42
CA TRP A 273 8.58 8.33 7.92
C TRP A 273 8.58 9.49 6.90
N GLN A 274 9.08 9.34 5.67
CA GLN A 274 9.13 10.46 4.71
C GLN A 274 9.24 10.06 3.23
N TRP A 275 8.84 10.99 2.37
CA TRP A 275 9.18 11.05 0.95
C TRP A 275 10.39 11.97 0.71
N ALA A 276 11.42 11.43 0.04
CA ALA A 276 12.68 12.04 -0.35
C ALA A 276 13.53 12.61 0.80
N THR A 277 14.83 12.78 0.55
CA THR A 277 15.63 13.79 1.24
C THR A 277 15.90 14.89 0.23
N THR A 278 15.47 16.12 0.52
CA THR A 278 15.64 17.26 -0.41
C THR A 278 16.97 17.98 -0.16
N ASP A 279 16.96 19.20 0.38
CA ASP A 279 18.16 19.90 0.84
C ASP A 279 18.38 19.60 2.33
N SER A 280 19.49 18.93 2.67
CA SER A 280 19.82 18.53 4.04
C SER A 280 20.04 19.70 4.99
N GLU A 281 20.32 20.90 4.47
CA GLU A 281 20.50 22.11 5.27
C GLU A 281 19.19 22.88 5.48
N ALA A 282 18.11 22.52 4.78
CA ALA A 282 16.81 23.15 4.94
C ALA A 282 16.15 22.77 6.28
N SER A 283 15.28 23.63 6.81
CA SER A 283 14.47 23.30 7.99
C SER A 283 13.47 22.17 7.75
N THR A 284 13.20 21.87 6.48
CA THR A 284 12.24 20.87 6.00
C THR A 284 12.89 20.05 4.89
N PRO A 285 13.82 19.12 5.23
CA PRO A 285 14.67 18.42 4.26
C PRO A 285 13.97 17.19 3.63
N TYR A 286 12.68 17.31 3.31
CA TYR A 286 11.84 16.24 2.76
C TYR A 286 10.68 16.82 1.95
N ILE A 287 10.13 16.02 1.03
CA ILE A 287 8.92 16.40 0.28
C ILE A 287 7.69 16.29 1.18
N PHE A 288 7.57 15.21 1.94
CA PHE A 288 6.42 14.98 2.82
C PHE A 288 6.82 14.08 3.98
N TYR A 289 6.53 14.50 5.20
CA TYR A 289 6.94 13.81 6.42
C TYR A 289 5.74 13.25 7.18
N LEU A 290 6.00 12.26 8.03
CA LEU A 290 5.01 11.60 8.88
C LEU A 290 4.05 12.59 9.55
N TYR A 291 4.57 13.63 10.22
CA TYR A 291 3.72 14.61 10.92
C TYR A 291 3.07 15.66 10.00
N ASP A 292 3.45 15.74 8.72
CA ASP A 292 2.71 16.58 7.76
C ASP A 292 1.32 16.01 7.45
N VAL A 293 1.12 14.71 7.68
CA VAL A 293 -0.21 14.07 7.56
C VAL A 293 -1.24 14.76 8.46
N ASP A 294 -0.83 15.27 9.62
CA ASP A 294 -1.72 15.95 10.56
C ASP A 294 -2.25 17.29 10.02
N LYS A 295 -1.56 17.85 9.01
CA LYS A 295 -1.98 19.05 8.28
C LYS A 295 -3.01 18.75 7.18
N LEU A 296 -3.29 17.47 6.91
CA LEU A 296 -4.29 17.09 5.92
C LEU A 296 -5.70 17.24 6.46
N THR A 297 -6.54 17.87 5.64
CA THR A 297 -7.93 18.28 5.92
C THR A 297 -8.89 17.89 4.80
N ASN A 298 -8.43 17.09 3.83
CA ASN A 298 -9.17 16.57 2.68
C ASN A 298 -10.18 15.47 3.04
N ARG A 299 -10.87 15.58 4.19
CA ARG A 299 -11.78 14.58 4.77
C ARG A 299 -12.82 14.02 3.79
N ASN A 300 -13.29 14.87 2.87
CA ASN A 300 -14.32 14.56 1.87
C ASN A 300 -13.75 14.37 0.46
N GLN A 301 -12.43 14.34 0.32
CA GLN A 301 -11.69 14.26 -0.96
C GLN A 301 -10.41 13.43 -0.75
N LEU A 302 -10.59 12.23 -0.19
CA LEU A 302 -9.48 11.32 0.11
C LEU A 302 -8.91 10.75 -1.18
N PHE A 303 -7.60 10.58 -1.26
CA PHE A 303 -6.97 10.00 -2.46
C PHE A 303 -6.76 8.49 -2.33
N ILE A 304 -6.59 7.82 -3.46
CA ILE A 304 -5.88 6.54 -3.53
C ILE A 304 -4.39 6.85 -3.75
N GLY A 305 -3.52 6.34 -2.89
CA GLY A 305 -2.09 6.62 -2.92
C GLY A 305 -1.26 5.47 -3.50
N LEU A 306 -0.36 5.77 -4.43
CA LEU A 306 0.68 4.88 -4.94
C LEU A 306 2.03 5.42 -4.47
N SER A 307 2.60 4.76 -3.48
CA SER A 307 3.93 5.11 -2.94
C SER A 307 4.98 4.27 -3.68
N MET A 308 5.42 4.73 -4.85
CA MET A 308 6.48 4.11 -5.66
C MET A 308 7.87 4.50 -5.12
N THR A 309 8.10 4.15 -3.85
CA THR A 309 9.27 4.53 -3.07
C THR A 309 9.62 3.50 -2.00
N CYS A 310 10.73 3.60 -1.26
CA CYS A 310 11.12 2.60 -0.25
C CYS A 310 10.35 2.76 1.08
N TYR A 311 10.03 1.64 1.73
CA TYR A 311 9.63 1.50 3.15
C TYR A 311 8.40 2.26 3.68
N THR A 312 7.71 3.09 2.90
CA THR A 312 6.62 3.93 3.43
C THR A 312 5.44 3.14 4.00
N SER A 313 5.27 1.90 3.54
CA SER A 313 4.29 0.91 4.04
C SER A 313 4.95 -0.21 4.85
N GLN A 314 6.09 0.04 5.50
CA GLN A 314 6.76 -0.91 6.40
C GLN A 314 5.98 -1.10 7.71
N PHE A 315 4.72 -1.52 7.63
CA PHE A 315 3.80 -1.63 8.76
C PHE A 315 4.35 -2.50 9.91
N PHE A 316 5.18 -3.49 9.58
CA PHE A 316 5.78 -4.39 10.57
C PHE A 316 6.94 -3.77 11.37
N GLN A 317 7.41 -2.56 11.02
CA GLN A 317 8.46 -1.84 11.74
C GLN A 317 7.90 -1.27 13.04
N PRO A 318 8.51 -1.59 14.21
CA PRO A 318 8.24 -0.90 15.45
C PRO A 318 8.67 0.57 15.34
N ALA A 319 7.75 1.45 14.95
CA ALA A 319 8.03 2.87 14.75
C ALA A 319 7.89 3.62 16.08
N ASN A 320 8.72 4.65 16.31
CA ASN A 320 8.60 5.50 17.51
C ASN A 320 7.22 6.20 17.58
N SER A 321 6.64 6.50 16.43
CA SER A 321 5.31 7.10 16.26
C SER A 321 4.16 6.10 16.35
N GLY A 322 4.46 4.81 16.51
CA GLY A 322 3.51 3.69 16.40
C GLY A 322 2.92 3.48 15.01
N THR A 323 3.34 4.23 13.99
CA THR A 323 2.84 4.14 12.60
C THR A 323 3.90 4.60 11.61
N THR A 324 3.90 4.01 10.42
CA THR A 324 4.60 4.49 9.22
C THR A 324 3.82 5.59 8.50
N LEU A 325 4.46 6.22 7.50
CA LEU A 325 3.86 7.30 6.71
C LEU A 325 2.55 6.87 6.04
N ASP A 326 2.54 5.71 5.38
CA ASP A 326 1.37 5.23 4.65
C ASP A 326 0.25 4.78 5.62
N GLU A 327 0.60 4.15 6.74
CA GLU A 327 -0.35 3.86 7.82
C GLU A 327 -1.00 5.13 8.35
N ARG A 328 -0.20 6.17 8.64
CA ARG A 328 -0.72 7.42 9.19
C ARG A 328 -1.65 8.12 8.19
N MET A 329 -1.31 8.14 6.90
CA MET A 329 -2.19 8.67 5.86
C MET A 329 -3.53 7.92 5.81
N PHE A 330 -3.50 6.59 5.95
CA PHE A 330 -4.69 5.75 5.95
C PHE A 330 -5.52 5.87 7.24
N LEU A 331 -4.88 6.01 8.40
CA LEU A 331 -5.55 6.09 9.71
C LEU A 331 -6.07 7.50 10.05
N HIS A 332 -5.57 8.56 9.40
CA HIS A 332 -5.90 9.95 9.75
C HIS A 332 -7.40 10.28 9.63
N PRO A 333 -8.15 10.60 10.71
CA PRO A 333 -9.61 10.72 10.67
C PRO A 333 -10.12 11.89 9.82
N ASN A 334 -9.30 12.93 9.63
CA ASN A 334 -9.68 14.20 9.02
C ASN A 334 -9.12 14.41 7.60
N GLY A 335 -8.46 13.42 7.01
CA GLY A 335 -7.86 13.54 5.70
C GLY A 335 -7.02 12.32 5.32
N GLY A 336 -6.04 12.55 4.44
CA GLY A 336 -5.14 11.52 3.97
C GLY A 336 -5.74 10.67 2.86
N ALA A 337 -5.47 9.38 2.94
CA ALA A 337 -5.81 8.40 1.91
C ALA A 337 -7.03 7.57 2.29
N ALA A 338 -7.79 7.13 1.27
CA ALA A 338 -8.79 6.07 1.40
C ALA A 338 -8.16 4.69 1.28
N ALA A 339 -7.04 4.58 0.56
CA ALA A 339 -6.17 3.41 0.49
C ALA A 339 -4.77 3.85 0.04
N VAL A 340 -3.74 3.11 0.43
CA VAL A 340 -2.36 3.30 -0.03
C VAL A 340 -1.80 1.96 -0.49
N TRP A 341 -1.09 1.96 -1.61
CA TRP A 341 -0.29 0.85 -2.08
C TRP A 341 1.18 1.29 -2.09
N GLY A 342 1.96 0.75 -1.15
CA GLY A 342 3.38 1.03 -1.02
C GLY A 342 4.14 -0.22 -0.55
N PRO A 343 5.47 -0.23 -0.62
CA PRO A 343 6.26 -1.38 -0.26
C PRO A 343 6.62 -1.39 1.23
N SER A 344 6.79 -2.60 1.75
CA SER A 344 7.25 -2.87 3.11
C SER A 344 8.78 -2.83 3.24
N GLY A 345 9.53 -2.99 2.14
CA GLY A 345 11.00 -3.10 2.15
C GLY A 345 11.67 -2.10 1.21
N LEU A 346 12.97 -2.31 0.97
CA LEU A 346 13.67 -1.57 -0.07
C LEU A 346 13.10 -1.95 -1.44
N SER A 347 12.94 -0.94 -2.26
CA SER A 347 12.51 -1.06 -3.64
C SER A 347 13.56 -0.57 -4.62
N VAL A 348 13.37 -0.94 -5.88
CA VAL A 348 14.15 -0.44 -7.01
C VAL A 348 13.22 0.22 -8.02
N LEU A 349 13.68 1.31 -8.63
CA LEU A 349 12.86 2.17 -9.48
C LEU A 349 12.23 1.42 -10.67
N HIS A 350 12.96 0.52 -11.31
CA HIS A 350 12.44 -0.24 -12.45
C HIS A 350 11.26 -1.13 -12.07
N GLY A 351 11.32 -1.82 -10.92
CA GLY A 351 10.19 -2.64 -10.47
C GLY A 351 8.96 -1.79 -10.14
N HIS A 352 9.17 -0.62 -9.55
CA HIS A 352 8.08 0.35 -9.34
C HIS A 352 7.48 0.89 -10.64
N ASP A 353 8.31 1.14 -11.66
CA ASP A 353 7.81 1.54 -12.97
C ASP A 353 6.89 0.46 -13.58
N ASP A 354 7.27 -0.81 -13.50
CA ASP A 354 6.41 -1.90 -13.97
C ASP A 354 5.12 -2.02 -13.16
N LEU A 355 5.21 -1.97 -11.83
CA LEU A 355 4.04 -1.99 -10.92
C LEU A 355 3.06 -0.85 -11.24
N GLN A 356 3.54 0.39 -11.31
CA GLN A 356 2.66 1.54 -11.59
C GLN A 356 2.15 1.51 -13.02
N TYR A 357 2.93 1.02 -14.00
CA TYR A 357 2.48 0.93 -15.38
C TYR A 357 1.32 -0.04 -15.53
N GLY A 358 1.43 -1.26 -14.98
CA GLY A 358 0.34 -2.23 -15.01
C GLY A 358 -0.93 -1.69 -14.36
N PHE A 359 -0.78 -1.02 -13.21
CA PHE A 359 -1.86 -0.33 -12.51
C PHE A 359 -2.51 0.75 -13.38
N HIS A 360 -1.73 1.70 -13.88
CA HIS A 360 -2.21 2.87 -14.61
C HIS A 360 -2.78 2.50 -15.98
N LYS A 361 -2.18 1.53 -16.68
CA LYS A 361 -2.66 0.98 -17.95
C LYS A 361 -4.01 0.31 -17.79
N LEU A 362 -4.20 -0.53 -16.76
CA LEU A 362 -5.50 -1.14 -16.51
C LEU A 362 -6.53 -0.09 -16.08
N LEU A 363 -6.17 0.85 -15.21
CA LEU A 363 -7.06 1.94 -14.81
C LEU A 363 -7.55 2.74 -16.03
N ALA A 364 -6.65 3.05 -16.97
CA ALA A 364 -7.01 3.69 -18.21
C ALA A 364 -7.83 2.79 -19.15
N ALA A 365 -7.77 1.48 -19.05
CA ALA A 365 -8.61 0.60 -19.88
C ALA A 365 -10.04 0.41 -19.33
N LYS A 366 -10.29 0.75 -18.05
CA LYS A 366 -11.58 0.52 -17.39
C LYS A 366 -12.57 1.66 -17.63
N GLU A 367 -13.85 1.29 -17.64
CA GLU A 367 -14.93 2.26 -17.59
C GLU A 367 -14.88 3.06 -16.26
N PRO A 368 -15.22 4.36 -16.27
CA PRO A 368 -15.20 5.16 -15.07
C PRO A 368 -16.06 4.56 -13.95
N GLY A 369 -15.46 4.39 -12.76
CA GLY A 369 -16.14 3.88 -11.57
C GLY A 369 -16.31 2.36 -11.51
N THR A 370 -15.76 1.59 -12.45
CA THR A 370 -15.86 0.12 -12.43
C THR A 370 -14.58 -0.59 -11.96
N ALA A 371 -13.46 0.13 -11.86
CA ALA A 371 -12.18 -0.46 -11.46
C ALA A 371 -12.19 -0.84 -9.97
N LYS A 372 -11.78 -2.07 -9.65
CA LYS A 372 -11.53 -2.52 -8.28
C LYS A 372 -10.04 -2.35 -7.96
N LEU A 373 -9.71 -1.84 -6.77
CA LEU A 373 -8.31 -1.59 -6.39
C LEU A 373 -7.45 -2.86 -6.45
N GLY A 374 -7.98 -4.00 -5.98
CA GLY A 374 -7.27 -5.29 -6.04
C GLY A 374 -6.90 -5.71 -7.46
N GLU A 375 -7.78 -5.48 -8.43
CA GLU A 375 -7.52 -5.77 -9.84
C GLU A 375 -6.41 -4.88 -10.42
N LEU A 376 -6.38 -3.60 -10.05
CA LEU A 376 -5.35 -2.65 -10.49
C LEU A 376 -3.97 -3.01 -9.91
N VAL A 377 -3.92 -3.37 -8.62
CA VAL A 377 -2.70 -3.84 -7.95
C VAL A 377 -2.21 -5.15 -8.59
N GLN A 378 -3.12 -6.08 -8.86
CA GLN A 378 -2.80 -7.34 -9.54
C GLN A 378 -2.26 -7.11 -10.95
N ALA A 379 -2.77 -6.12 -11.69
CA ALA A 379 -2.21 -5.75 -13.00
C ALA A 379 -0.77 -5.22 -12.90
N GLY A 380 -0.48 -4.43 -11.86
CA GLY A 380 0.90 -4.01 -11.57
C GLY A 380 1.81 -5.20 -11.29
N TYR A 381 1.36 -6.13 -10.46
CA TYR A 381 2.06 -7.39 -10.21
C TYR A 381 2.31 -8.16 -11.51
N TYR A 382 1.32 -8.37 -12.37
CA TYR A 382 1.55 -9.06 -13.64
C TYR A 382 2.60 -8.40 -14.52
N GLU A 383 2.59 -7.06 -14.61
CA GLU A 383 3.59 -6.34 -15.40
C GLU A 383 4.99 -6.52 -14.82
N ASN A 384 5.18 -6.43 -13.50
CA ASN A 384 6.50 -6.57 -12.87
C ASN A 384 7.13 -7.97 -13.04
N PHE A 385 6.33 -9.03 -13.11
CA PHE A 385 6.84 -10.40 -13.31
C PHE A 385 6.85 -10.84 -14.78
N SER A 386 6.05 -10.21 -15.63
CA SER A 386 6.01 -10.45 -17.06
C SER A 386 5.88 -9.13 -17.82
N PRO A 387 6.97 -8.34 -17.91
CA PRO A 387 6.93 -7.03 -18.54
C PRO A 387 6.50 -7.13 -20.01
N SER A 388 5.68 -6.17 -20.44
CA SER A 388 5.22 -6.07 -21.82
C SER A 388 6.44 -5.93 -22.76
N PRO A 389 6.51 -6.69 -23.88
CA PRO A 389 7.64 -6.63 -24.82
C PRO A 389 7.88 -5.27 -25.49
N GLU A 390 6.91 -4.35 -25.35
CA GLU A 390 6.93 -3.00 -25.91
C GLU A 390 7.72 -2.00 -25.05
N ARG A 391 8.26 -2.43 -23.91
CA ARG A 391 9.08 -1.63 -22.98
C ARG A 391 10.58 -1.87 -23.13
#